data_AF-A0A8J9RF18-F1
#
_entry.id   AF-A0A8J9RF18-F1
#
_cell.length_a   1.000
_cell.length_b   1.000
_cell.length_c   1.000
_cell.angle_alpha   90.00
_cell.angle_beta   90.00
_cell.angle_gamma   90.00
#
_symmetry.space_group_name_H-M   'P 1'
#
loop_
_entity.id
_entity.type
_entity.pdbx_description
1 polymer ?
#
loop_
_entity_poly.entity_id
_entity_poly.type
_entity_poly.pdbx_seq_one_letter_code
_entity_poly.pdbx_strand_id
1 'polypeptide(L)'
;MARVPKRRRLARIYDDDIQAASKVAEESSVPEGAFVDAPAGMPAAEMPQNAEEVDDDDFGELPNDTLAAVLALRAQFPSGWSRDVPPLVLKSQIYSIVKDRTIVDRQLDELRLQNKLRLFKLLTLHDGYAYLPTDDYQGIIARITQLQQEKGTAENVLAALQWYQQRVLPSCTGIDISHADLIWHLSRDDRGSEAHERVTEAHISLLLHVGLLTRHSVPDRFLFAVPNAGPIVKGIIAGRKELLGMLTRRRHPEMFVKELEKKKLNSSPLGMRWHIRDLVGSGALMQTQTTEVSQH
;
A
#
# COMPACT_ATOMS: atom_id res chain seq x y z
N MET A 1 9.23 33.87 -36.05
CA MET A 1 7.82 33.42 -36.05
C MET A 1 7.77 32.00 -35.49
N ALA A 2 7.39 31.86 -34.22
CA ALA A 2 7.45 30.59 -33.48
C ALA A 2 6.16 29.77 -33.65
N ARG A 3 6.30 28.47 -33.92
CA ARG A 3 5.21 27.50 -34.06
C ARG A 3 4.69 27.06 -32.68
N VAL A 4 3.40 27.27 -32.44
CA VAL A 4 2.64 26.80 -31.27
C VAL A 4 2.35 25.30 -31.41
N PRO A 5 2.58 24.44 -30.38
CA PRO A 5 2.16 23.05 -30.43
C PRO A 5 0.70 22.87 -29.98
N LYS A 6 -0.03 22.05 -30.76
CA LYS A 6 -1.45 21.71 -30.61
C LYS A 6 -1.73 20.92 -29.32
N ARG A 7 -2.77 21.36 -28.58
CA ARG A 7 -3.41 20.62 -27.48
C ARG A 7 -3.91 19.26 -27.97
N ARG A 8 -3.43 18.16 -27.37
CA ARG A 8 -4.01 16.81 -27.53
C ARG A 8 -5.12 16.62 -26.51
N ARG A 9 -6.35 16.39 -27.01
CA ARG A 9 -7.52 15.97 -26.22
C ARG A 9 -7.27 14.57 -25.63
N LEU A 10 -7.34 14.43 -24.31
CA LEU A 10 -7.52 13.12 -23.66
C LEU A 10 -8.98 12.70 -23.87
N ALA A 11 -9.20 11.65 -24.65
CA ALA A 11 -10.49 11.01 -24.80
C ALA A 11 -10.74 10.05 -23.62
N ARG A 12 -11.98 10.05 -23.14
CA ARG A 12 -12.53 9.25 -22.05
C ARG A 12 -12.40 7.75 -22.34
N ILE A 13 -11.80 7.02 -21.41
CA ILE A 13 -11.82 5.55 -21.32
C ILE A 13 -12.09 5.24 -19.85
N TYR A 14 -13.32 5.41 -19.36
CA TYR A 14 -13.64 5.15 -17.94
C TYR A 14 -15.08 4.67 -17.66
N ASP A 15 -15.98 4.57 -18.65
CA ASP A 15 -17.39 4.29 -18.35
C ASP A 15 -17.80 2.81 -18.51
N ASP A 16 -17.10 2.01 -19.33
CA ASP A 16 -17.59 0.66 -19.67
C ASP A 16 -17.27 -0.42 -18.61
N ASP A 17 -16.23 -0.23 -17.79
CA ASP A 17 -15.81 -1.23 -16.80
C ASP A 17 -16.61 -1.15 -15.48
N ILE A 18 -17.29 -0.03 -15.21
CA ILE A 18 -18.07 0.17 -13.96
C ILE A 18 -19.43 -0.52 -14.05
N GLN A 19 -20.04 -0.57 -15.24
CA GLN A 19 -21.36 -1.18 -15.42
C GLN A 19 -21.32 -2.72 -15.39
N ALA A 20 -20.21 -3.34 -15.78
CA ALA A 20 -20.04 -4.79 -15.72
C ALA A 20 -19.96 -5.31 -14.28
N ALA A 21 -19.40 -4.54 -13.35
CA ALA A 21 -19.22 -4.94 -11.96
C ALA A 21 -20.52 -4.84 -11.13
N SER A 22 -21.43 -3.91 -11.45
CA SER A 22 -22.70 -3.75 -10.73
C SER A 22 -23.67 -4.89 -10.99
N LYS A 23 -23.59 -5.56 -12.15
CA LYS A 23 -24.52 -6.62 -12.55
C LYS A 23 -24.25 -7.96 -11.88
N VAL A 24 -23.01 -8.21 -11.43
CA VAL A 24 -22.63 -9.47 -10.79
C VAL A 24 -23.00 -9.49 -9.30
N ALA A 25 -23.21 -8.32 -8.69
CA ALA A 25 -23.56 -8.19 -7.28
C ALA A 25 -25.06 -8.37 -6.97
N GLU A 26 -25.95 -8.29 -7.96
CA GLU A 26 -27.41 -8.41 -7.74
C GLU A 26 -27.95 -9.85 -7.85
N GLU A 27 -27.17 -10.84 -8.32
CA GLU A 27 -27.65 -12.21 -8.58
C GLU A 27 -27.38 -13.25 -7.48
N SER A 28 -26.83 -12.86 -6.33
CA SER A 28 -26.68 -13.76 -5.17
C SER A 28 -27.48 -13.30 -3.96
N SER A 29 -28.81 -13.39 -4.05
CA SER A 29 -29.67 -13.39 -2.87
C SER A 29 -30.62 -14.59 -2.94
N VAL A 30 -30.45 -15.52 -2.00
CA VAL A 30 -31.35 -16.66 -1.77
C VAL A 30 -31.95 -16.49 -0.38
N PRO A 31 -33.26 -16.76 -0.18
CA PRO A 31 -34.04 -16.16 0.90
C PRO A 31 -34.02 -16.94 2.22
N GLU A 32 -34.18 -16.21 3.32
CA GLU A 32 -34.48 -16.73 4.66
C GLU A 32 -35.87 -17.37 4.73
N GLY A 33 -35.93 -18.56 5.33
CA GLY A 33 -37.19 -19.15 5.78
C GLY A 33 -37.05 -20.60 6.23
N ALA A 34 -37.01 -20.84 7.55
CA ALA A 34 -37.75 -21.90 8.25
C ALA A 34 -37.32 -21.97 9.72
N PHE A 35 -38.18 -21.43 10.58
CA PHE A 35 -38.20 -21.67 12.02
C PHE A 35 -38.70 -23.10 12.27
N VAL A 36 -37.96 -23.93 13.00
CA VAL A 36 -38.48 -25.23 13.50
C VAL A 36 -38.02 -25.43 14.95
N ASP A 37 -39.01 -25.69 15.80
CA ASP A 37 -38.94 -25.91 17.24
C ASP A 37 -37.94 -27.00 17.67
N ALA A 38 -37.22 -26.74 18.76
CA ALA A 38 -36.41 -27.72 19.47
C ALA A 38 -37.26 -28.43 20.55
N PRO A 39 -37.19 -29.78 20.69
CA PRO A 39 -37.75 -30.44 21.85
C PRO A 39 -36.77 -30.40 23.02
N ALA A 40 -37.30 -30.06 24.19
CA ALA A 40 -36.60 -30.02 25.45
C ALA A 40 -36.26 -31.43 25.98
N GLY A 41 -35.05 -31.58 26.52
CA GLY A 41 -34.72 -32.59 27.53
C GLY A 41 -33.73 -33.66 27.10
N MET A 42 -32.43 -33.43 27.37
CA MET A 42 -31.43 -34.45 27.75
C MET A 42 -30.29 -33.78 28.56
N PRO A 43 -29.63 -34.50 29.48
CA PRO A 43 -28.91 -33.93 30.62
C PRO A 43 -27.53 -33.36 30.23
N ALA A 44 -27.07 -32.39 31.02
CA ALA A 44 -25.77 -31.74 30.88
C ALA A 44 -24.62 -32.77 30.94
N ALA A 45 -23.96 -32.97 29.80
CA ALA A 45 -22.69 -33.66 29.73
C ALA A 45 -21.58 -32.72 30.22
N GLU A 46 -20.90 -33.13 31.30
CA GLU A 46 -19.76 -32.43 31.88
C GLU A 46 -18.66 -32.22 30.82
N MET A 47 -18.30 -30.96 30.57
CA MET A 47 -17.17 -30.62 29.72
C MET A 47 -15.86 -30.92 30.47
N PRO A 48 -14.85 -31.53 29.82
CA PRO A 48 -13.54 -31.72 30.43
C PRO A 48 -12.86 -30.36 30.66
N GLN A 49 -12.42 -30.12 31.90
CA GLN A 49 -11.87 -28.85 32.41
C GLN A 49 -10.45 -28.51 31.92
N ASN A 50 -10.02 -29.01 30.76
CA ASN A 50 -8.70 -28.73 30.21
C ASN A 50 -8.79 -28.12 28.80
N ALA A 51 -9.51 -27.01 28.68
CA ALA A 51 -9.20 -26.04 27.64
C ALA A 51 -8.14 -25.13 28.24
N GLU A 52 -6.87 -25.39 27.93
CA GLU A 52 -5.83 -24.39 28.16
C GLU A 52 -6.23 -23.16 27.35
N GLU A 53 -6.68 -22.11 28.04
CA GLU A 53 -6.75 -20.76 27.51
C GLU A 53 -5.30 -20.40 27.16
N VAL A 54 -4.95 -20.51 25.88
CA VAL A 54 -3.67 -20.02 25.39
C VAL A 54 -3.76 -18.51 25.48
N ASP A 55 -3.08 -17.93 26.47
CA ASP A 55 -2.94 -16.48 26.61
C ASP A 55 -2.43 -15.90 25.28
N ASP A 56 -3.30 -15.16 24.57
CA ASP A 56 -2.98 -14.46 23.32
C ASP A 56 -1.93 -13.34 23.50
N ASP A 57 -1.50 -13.09 24.74
CA ASP A 57 -0.62 -11.99 25.14
C ASP A 57 0.89 -12.32 25.11
N ASP A 58 1.31 -13.57 24.89
CA ASP A 58 2.74 -13.96 24.93
C ASP A 58 3.52 -13.75 23.59
N PHE A 59 2.92 -13.10 22.60
CA PHE A 59 3.60 -12.80 21.33
C PHE A 59 4.34 -11.45 21.32
N GLY A 60 4.39 -10.73 22.44
CA GLY A 60 4.96 -9.38 22.55
C GLY A 60 6.50 -9.28 22.40
N GLU A 61 7.22 -10.40 22.55
CA GLU A 61 8.70 -10.41 22.60
C GLU A 61 9.38 -11.20 21.46
N LEU A 62 8.64 -11.69 20.47
CA LEU A 62 9.26 -12.28 19.29
C LEU A 62 9.79 -11.18 18.35
N PRO A 63 10.96 -11.39 17.72
CA PRO A 63 11.40 -10.52 16.63
C PRO A 63 10.30 -10.47 15.57
N ASN A 64 9.84 -9.26 15.23
CA ASN A 64 8.75 -9.09 14.28
C ASN A 64 9.25 -9.44 12.87
N ASP A 65 9.05 -10.70 12.47
CA ASP A 65 9.40 -11.24 11.16
C ASP A 65 8.82 -10.42 10.01
N THR A 66 7.65 -9.82 10.21
CA THR A 66 7.02 -8.93 9.23
C THR A 66 7.82 -7.65 9.04
N LEU A 67 8.32 -7.02 10.11
CA LEU A 67 9.21 -5.86 10.00
C LEU A 67 10.53 -6.25 9.33
N ALA A 68 11.11 -7.39 9.70
CA ALA A 68 12.33 -7.90 9.06
C ALA A 68 12.11 -8.14 7.55
N ALA A 69 10.97 -8.70 7.17
CA ALA A 69 10.58 -8.88 5.77
C ALA A 69 10.47 -7.53 5.05
N VAL A 70 9.80 -6.54 5.64
CA VAL A 70 9.70 -5.19 5.07
C VAL A 70 11.09 -4.57 4.85
N LEU A 71 11.97 -4.63 5.85
CA LEU A 71 13.33 -4.08 5.74
C LEU A 71 14.18 -4.82 4.70
N ALA A 72 14.07 -6.14 4.62
CA ALA A 72 14.75 -6.95 3.61
C ALA A 72 14.25 -6.63 2.19
N LEU A 73 12.93 -6.46 2.02
CA LEU A 73 12.31 -6.07 0.74
C LEU A 73 12.73 -4.68 0.31
N ARG A 74 12.74 -3.73 1.24
CA ARG A 74 13.25 -2.38 1.04
C ARG A 74 14.72 -2.39 0.59
N ALA A 75 15.58 -3.18 1.24
CA ALA A 75 16.99 -3.27 0.88
C ALA A 75 17.23 -3.88 -0.52
N GLN A 76 16.32 -4.74 -0.96
CA GLN A 76 16.33 -5.34 -2.31
C GLN A 76 15.67 -4.45 -3.36
N PHE A 77 15.20 -3.26 -2.98
CA PHE A 77 14.51 -2.37 -3.90
C PHE A 77 15.46 -1.93 -5.04
N PRO A 78 15.06 -2.08 -6.31
CA PRO A 78 15.92 -1.78 -7.45
C PRO A 78 16.32 -0.30 -7.52
N SER A 79 17.62 -0.03 -7.50
CA SER A 79 18.19 1.32 -7.53
C SER A 79 18.30 1.94 -8.93
N GLY A 80 17.96 1.18 -9.98
CA GLY A 80 18.40 1.46 -11.36
C GLY A 80 17.62 2.52 -12.15
N TRP A 81 16.55 3.11 -11.61
CA TRP A 81 15.62 3.90 -12.45
C TRP A 81 15.45 5.37 -12.03
N SER A 82 15.57 5.70 -10.74
CA SER A 82 15.65 7.09 -10.29
C SER A 82 16.02 7.16 -8.80
N ARG A 83 16.89 8.11 -8.42
CA ARG A 83 17.19 8.45 -7.02
C ARG A 83 15.95 8.95 -6.27
N ASP A 84 14.89 9.29 -6.99
CA ASP A 84 13.70 9.96 -6.47
C ASP A 84 12.54 9.00 -6.21
N VAL A 85 12.71 7.70 -6.48
CA VAL A 85 11.67 6.71 -6.25
C VAL A 85 11.88 6.05 -4.88
N PRO A 86 10.90 6.16 -3.97
CA PRO A 86 10.97 5.51 -2.68
C PRO A 86 10.95 3.98 -2.80
N PRO A 87 11.64 3.28 -1.88
CA PRO A 87 11.66 1.83 -1.83
C PRO A 87 10.34 1.28 -1.25
N LEU A 88 9.25 1.42 -2.01
CA LEU A 88 7.93 0.95 -1.62
C LEU A 88 7.88 -0.58 -1.60
N VAL A 89 7.33 -1.12 -0.51
CA VAL A 89 7.12 -2.56 -0.32
C VAL A 89 5.65 -2.87 -0.46
N LEU A 90 5.28 -3.76 -1.38
CA LEU A 90 3.87 -4.13 -1.54
C LEU A 90 3.43 -5.13 -0.48
N LYS A 91 2.16 -5.04 -0.06
CA LYS A 91 1.53 -6.02 0.83
C LYS A 91 1.65 -7.45 0.31
N SER A 92 1.40 -7.63 -0.99
CA SER A 92 1.58 -8.89 -1.71
C SER A 92 3.01 -9.44 -1.60
N GLN A 93 4.04 -8.60 -1.64
CA GLN A 93 5.42 -9.07 -1.51
C GLN A 93 5.73 -9.60 -0.10
N ILE A 94 5.11 -9.04 0.92
CA ILE A 94 5.29 -9.50 2.32
C ILE A 94 4.68 -10.91 2.47
N TYR A 95 3.49 -11.13 1.90
CA TYR A 95 2.83 -12.44 1.89
C TYR A 95 3.60 -13.56 1.16
N SER A 96 4.58 -13.20 0.34
CA SER A 96 5.46 -14.20 -0.29
C SER A 96 6.57 -14.71 0.64
N ILE A 97 6.88 -13.96 1.71
CA ILE A 97 7.95 -14.28 2.66
C ILE A 97 7.34 -14.92 3.91
N VAL A 98 6.31 -14.30 4.47
CA VAL A 98 5.62 -14.76 5.68
C VAL A 98 4.31 -15.44 5.27
N LYS A 99 4.17 -16.72 5.64
CA LYS A 99 3.06 -17.58 5.19
C LYS A 99 1.72 -17.21 5.83
N ASP A 100 1.73 -16.81 7.10
CA ASP A 100 0.51 -16.47 7.83
C ASP A 100 0.08 -15.04 7.52
N ARG A 101 -0.93 -14.90 6.65
CA ARG A 101 -1.46 -13.60 6.23
C ARG A 101 -2.15 -12.85 7.36
N THR A 102 -2.77 -13.56 8.31
CA THR A 102 -3.50 -12.96 9.42
C THR A 102 -2.52 -12.33 10.41
N ILE A 103 -1.43 -13.03 10.74
CA ILE A 103 -0.36 -12.48 11.59
C ILE A 103 0.30 -11.29 10.92
N VAL A 104 0.59 -11.38 9.61
CA VAL A 104 1.16 -10.27 8.84
C VAL A 104 0.26 -9.03 8.91
N ASP A 105 -1.05 -9.19 8.73
CA ASP A 105 -1.99 -8.07 8.77
C ASP A 105 -2.04 -7.43 10.16
N ARG A 106 -2.16 -8.24 11.22
CA ARG A 106 -2.10 -7.76 12.61
C ARG A 106 -0.81 -7.00 12.88
N GLN A 107 0.34 -7.58 12.54
CA GLN A 107 1.65 -6.96 12.78
C GLN A 107 1.86 -5.70 11.95
N LEU A 108 1.36 -5.63 10.71
CA LEU A 108 1.43 -4.43 9.89
C LEU A 108 0.58 -3.30 10.48
N ASP A 109 -0.60 -3.62 11.00
CA ASP A 109 -1.44 -2.64 11.69
C ASP A 109 -0.81 -2.16 13.00
N GLU A 110 -0.20 -3.04 13.80
CA GLU A 110 0.54 -2.65 14.99
C GLU A 110 1.72 -1.74 14.66
N LEU A 111 2.52 -2.08 13.64
CA LEU A 111 3.64 -1.25 13.18
C LEU A 111 3.16 0.11 12.66
N ARG A 112 1.98 0.17 12.04
CA ARG A 112 1.34 1.40 11.60
C ARG A 112 0.89 2.25 12.78
N LEU A 113 0.24 1.65 13.79
CA LEU A 113 -0.19 2.33 15.01
C LEU A 113 1.00 2.86 15.82
N GLN A 114 2.12 2.13 15.85
CA GLN A 114 3.39 2.57 16.44
C GLN A 114 4.13 3.63 15.59
N ASN A 115 3.55 4.06 14.46
CA ASN A 115 4.13 5.01 13.50
C ASN A 115 5.52 4.58 12.97
N LYS A 116 5.80 3.27 12.94
CA LYS A 116 7.03 2.72 12.33
C LYS A 116 6.89 2.54 10.82
N LEU A 117 5.69 2.22 10.35
CA LEU A 117 5.36 2.07 8.94
C LEU A 117 4.22 3.02 8.54
N ARG A 118 4.31 3.52 7.31
CA ARG A 118 3.25 4.27 6.62
C ARG A 118 2.61 3.38 5.56
N LEU A 119 1.28 3.41 5.52
CA LEU A 119 0.46 2.69 4.55
C LEU A 119 -0.04 3.65 3.47
N PHE A 120 0.14 3.28 2.21
CA PHE A 120 -0.31 4.04 1.06
C PHE A 120 -1.14 3.18 0.13
N LYS A 121 -2.25 3.73 -0.35
CA LYS A 121 -3.05 3.11 -1.41
C LYS A 121 -2.49 3.49 -2.77
N LEU A 122 -1.98 2.50 -3.50
CA LEU A 122 -1.56 2.64 -4.89
C LEU A 122 -2.77 2.49 -5.80
N LEU A 123 -2.85 3.35 -6.83
CA LEU A 123 -3.94 3.36 -7.81
C LEU A 123 -3.84 2.21 -8.85
N THR A 124 -3.24 1.07 -8.48
CA THR A 124 -2.81 -0.02 -9.38
C THR A 124 -3.89 -1.08 -9.69
N LEU A 125 -5.18 -0.85 -9.39
CA LEU A 125 -6.27 -1.85 -9.29
C LEU A 125 -6.15 -2.79 -8.05
N HIS A 126 -7.26 -3.47 -7.71
CA HIS A 126 -7.62 -4.12 -6.43
C HIS A 126 -6.46 -4.49 -5.49
N ASP A 127 -6.58 -4.07 -4.22
CA ASP A 127 -5.66 -4.36 -3.10
C ASP A 127 -4.20 -3.91 -3.26
N GLY A 128 -3.97 -2.89 -4.09
CA GLY A 128 -2.69 -2.21 -4.21
C GLY A 128 -2.32 -1.40 -2.97
N TYR A 129 -1.91 -2.05 -1.88
CA TYR A 129 -1.37 -1.39 -0.69
C TYR A 129 0.16 -1.48 -0.67
N ALA A 130 0.80 -0.37 -0.34
CA ALA A 130 2.24 -0.27 -0.18
C ALA A 130 2.61 0.27 1.19
N TYR A 131 3.68 -0.27 1.75
CA TYR A 131 4.27 0.12 3.01
C TYR A 131 5.62 0.80 2.76
N LEU A 132 5.91 1.78 3.60
CA LEU A 132 7.20 2.47 3.64
C LEU A 132 7.56 2.74 5.11
N PRO A 133 8.81 2.54 5.54
CA PRO A 133 9.23 2.99 6.85
C PRO A 133 9.00 4.49 7.03
N THR A 134 8.55 4.89 8.22
CA THR A 134 8.30 6.31 8.50
C THR A 134 9.56 7.15 8.33
N ASP A 135 10.72 6.64 8.73
CA ASP A 135 12.01 7.32 8.59
C ASP A 135 12.35 7.62 7.11
N ASP A 136 12.08 6.67 6.22
CA ASP A 136 12.27 6.86 4.78
C ASP A 136 11.32 7.94 4.25
N TYR A 137 10.06 7.92 4.69
CA TYR A 137 9.08 8.91 4.29
C TYR A 137 9.45 10.32 4.79
N GLN A 138 9.94 10.43 6.02
CA GLN A 138 10.47 11.67 6.58
C GLN A 138 11.69 12.17 5.78
N GLY A 139 12.59 11.27 5.38
CA GLY A 139 13.73 11.63 4.51
C GLY A 139 13.28 12.21 3.15
N ILE A 140 12.20 11.68 2.57
CA ILE A 140 11.60 12.22 1.34
C ILE A 140 11.05 13.63 1.57
N ILE A 141 10.33 13.84 2.67
CA ILE A 141 9.78 15.17 3.04
C ILE A 141 10.91 16.17 3.26
N ALA A 142 11.98 15.79 3.95
CA ALA A 142 13.15 16.65 4.17
C ALA A 142 13.77 17.08 2.83
N ARG A 143 13.93 16.15 1.89
CA ARG A 143 14.45 16.46 0.55
C ARG A 143 13.53 17.38 -0.25
N ILE A 144 12.22 17.16 -0.18
CA ILE A 144 11.23 18.06 -0.82
C ILE A 144 11.28 19.45 -0.21
N THR A 145 11.42 19.54 1.11
CA THR A 145 11.53 20.81 1.84
C THR A 145 12.73 21.60 1.33
N GLN A 146 13.89 20.96 1.20
CA GLN A 146 15.09 21.58 0.62
C GLN A 146 14.85 22.07 -0.82
N LEU A 147 14.23 21.24 -1.68
CA LEU A 147 13.93 21.62 -3.06
C LEU A 147 12.96 22.80 -3.15
N GLN A 148 12.02 22.95 -2.20
CA GLN A 148 11.08 24.07 -2.18
C GLN A 148 11.72 25.35 -1.65
N GLN A 149 12.70 25.25 -0.74
CA GLN A 149 13.54 26.37 -0.31
C GLN A 149 14.36 26.92 -1.49
N GLU A 150 15.02 26.04 -2.24
CA GLU A 150 15.82 26.44 -3.42
C GLU A 150 14.97 27.09 -4.53
N LYS A 151 13.69 26.70 -4.64
CA LYS A 151 12.73 27.32 -5.57
C LYS A 151 12.20 28.68 -5.12
N GLY A 152 12.56 29.14 -3.92
CA GLY A 152 12.10 30.42 -3.36
C GLY A 152 10.65 30.40 -2.91
N THR A 153 10.14 29.24 -2.46
CA THR A 153 8.81 29.18 -1.84
C THR A 153 8.81 30.00 -0.56
N ALA A 154 7.77 30.80 -0.33
CA ALA A 154 7.68 31.65 0.86
C ALA A 154 7.76 30.82 2.16
N GLU A 155 8.55 31.29 3.13
CA GLU A 155 8.87 30.56 4.36
C GLU A 155 7.62 30.17 5.16
N ASN A 156 6.61 31.04 5.19
CA ASN A 156 5.32 30.76 5.84
C ASN A 156 4.58 29.57 5.22
N VAL A 157 4.63 29.43 3.88
CA VAL A 157 3.98 28.31 3.19
C VAL A 157 4.81 27.04 3.36
N LEU A 158 6.14 27.17 3.39
CA LEU A 158 7.04 26.05 3.62
C LEU A 158 6.89 25.42 5.01
N ALA A 159 6.54 26.22 6.03
CA ALA A 159 6.29 25.74 7.39
C ALA A 159 5.23 24.62 7.43
N ALA A 160 4.31 24.59 6.47
CA ALA A 160 3.33 23.50 6.31
C ALA A 160 3.97 22.11 6.15
N LEU A 161 5.15 22.00 5.52
CA LEU A 161 5.86 20.73 5.40
C LEU A 161 6.41 20.26 6.74
N GLN A 162 6.90 21.19 7.56
CA GLN A 162 7.41 20.91 8.90
C GLN A 162 6.27 20.49 9.84
N TRP A 163 5.16 21.24 9.83
CA TRP A 163 3.97 20.90 10.61
C TRP A 163 3.37 19.56 10.19
N TYR A 164 3.34 19.28 8.89
CA TYR A 164 2.92 17.98 8.39
C TYR A 164 3.77 16.85 8.97
N GLN A 165 5.10 16.98 8.96
CA GLN A 165 6.01 15.98 9.48
C GLN A 165 5.91 15.79 11.00
N GLN A 166 5.76 16.87 11.76
CA GLN A 166 5.81 16.85 13.23
C GLN A 166 4.44 16.64 13.89
N ARG A 167 3.35 17.11 13.27
CA ARG A 167 2.01 17.16 13.88
C ARG A 167 1.05 16.19 13.23
N VAL A 168 1.06 16.10 11.89
CA VAL A 168 0.15 15.23 11.13
C VAL A 168 0.62 13.78 11.14
N LEU A 169 1.87 13.49 10.77
CA LEU A 169 2.33 12.10 10.65
C LEU A 169 2.24 11.29 11.95
N PRO A 170 2.66 11.79 13.13
CA PRO A 170 2.58 11.01 14.36
C PRO A 170 1.16 10.76 14.83
N SER A 171 0.24 11.67 14.52
CA SER A 171 -1.15 11.60 14.98
C SER A 171 -2.06 10.82 14.01
N CYS A 172 -1.77 10.90 12.71
CA CYS A 172 -2.60 10.33 11.65
C CYS A 172 -1.84 9.19 10.97
N THR A 173 -2.02 7.97 11.45
CA THR A 173 -1.38 6.76 10.92
C THR A 173 -2.23 6.02 9.88
N GLY A 174 -3.43 6.50 9.59
CA GLY A 174 -4.31 5.95 8.56
C GLY A 174 -3.84 6.21 7.13
N ILE A 175 -4.66 5.79 6.15
CA ILE A 175 -4.41 6.03 4.72
C ILE A 175 -4.88 7.40 4.24
N ASP A 176 -5.73 8.05 5.03
CA ASP A 176 -6.38 9.29 4.68
C ASP A 176 -6.64 10.17 5.90
N ILE A 177 -7.02 11.41 5.65
CA ILE A 177 -7.28 12.44 6.67
C ILE A 177 -8.41 13.34 6.19
N SER A 178 -9.32 13.73 7.10
CA SER A 178 -10.36 14.70 6.77
C SER A 178 -9.77 16.11 6.63
N HIS A 179 -10.44 16.97 5.87
CA HIS A 179 -10.02 18.36 5.73
C HIS A 179 -10.02 19.10 7.09
N ALA A 180 -11.01 18.81 7.95
CA ALA A 180 -11.10 19.36 9.29
C ALA A 180 -9.93 18.90 10.17
N ASP A 181 -9.62 17.59 10.20
CA ASP A 181 -8.51 17.05 10.99
C ASP A 181 -7.17 17.58 10.48
N LEU A 182 -7.00 17.68 9.16
CA LEU A 182 -5.78 18.24 8.57
C LEU A 182 -5.55 19.68 9.02
N ILE A 183 -6.57 20.53 8.94
CA ILE A 183 -6.48 21.91 9.42
C ILE A 183 -6.20 21.94 10.92
N TRP A 184 -6.90 21.10 11.70
CA TRP A 184 -6.70 21.01 13.14
C TRP A 184 -5.26 20.69 13.48
N HIS A 185 -4.68 19.63 12.89
CA HIS A 185 -3.29 19.23 13.14
C HIS A 185 -2.26 20.26 12.67
N LEU A 186 -2.50 20.93 11.54
CA LEU A 186 -1.59 21.96 11.03
C LEU A 186 -1.61 23.22 11.91
N SER A 187 -2.76 23.55 12.52
CA SER A 187 -2.95 24.76 13.33
C SER A 187 -2.50 24.63 14.79
N ARG A 188 -2.11 23.44 15.27
CA ARG A 188 -1.63 23.25 16.65
C ARG A 188 -0.28 23.91 16.85
N ASP A 189 -0.03 24.54 18.00
CA ASP A 189 1.32 24.91 18.39
C ASP A 189 2.09 23.69 18.93
N ASP A 190 3.39 23.86 19.16
CA ASP A 190 4.25 22.81 19.70
C ASP A 190 3.91 22.45 21.17
N ARG A 191 2.98 23.18 21.80
CA ARG A 191 2.45 22.96 23.17
C ARG A 191 1.04 22.35 23.17
N GLY A 192 0.47 22.07 22.01
CA GLY A 192 -0.86 21.46 21.86
C GLY A 192 -2.05 22.43 21.96
N SER A 193 -1.82 23.74 22.05
CA SER A 193 -2.86 24.78 21.98
C SER A 193 -3.12 25.21 20.53
N GLU A 194 -4.29 25.79 20.25
CA GLU A 194 -4.57 26.39 18.94
C GLU A 194 -3.59 27.56 18.70
N ALA A 195 -2.59 27.33 17.84
CA ALA A 195 -1.71 28.39 17.41
C ALA A 195 -2.51 29.39 16.58
N HIS A 196 -2.24 30.67 16.77
CA HIS A 196 -2.83 31.74 15.96
C HIS A 196 -2.22 31.82 14.55
N GLU A 197 -1.36 30.87 14.16
CA GLU A 197 -0.89 30.76 12.78
C GLU A 197 -2.02 30.24 11.90
N ARG A 198 -2.65 31.17 11.19
CA ARG A 198 -3.78 30.88 10.31
C ARG A 198 -3.32 29.93 9.21
N VAL A 199 -3.72 28.67 9.29
CA VAL A 199 -3.58 27.72 8.19
C VAL A 199 -4.37 28.27 7.00
N THR A 200 -3.71 28.40 5.86
CA THR A 200 -4.30 28.92 4.63
C THR A 200 -4.47 27.80 3.62
N GLU A 201 -5.36 28.00 2.64
CA GLU A 201 -5.49 27.11 1.48
C GLU A 201 -4.17 26.96 0.69
N ALA A 202 -3.25 27.95 0.79
CA ALA A 202 -1.93 27.85 0.17
C ALA A 202 -1.08 26.74 0.81
N HIS A 203 -1.22 26.49 2.12
CA HIS A 203 -0.53 25.42 2.83
C HIS A 203 -1.00 24.04 2.34
N ILE A 204 -2.32 23.86 2.24
CA ILE A 204 -2.92 22.61 1.73
C ILE A 204 -2.56 22.41 0.27
N SER A 205 -2.62 23.48 -0.53
CA SER A 205 -2.22 23.47 -1.94
C SER A 205 -0.76 23.07 -2.11
N LEU A 206 0.15 23.50 -1.22
CA LEU A 206 1.53 23.05 -1.24
C LEU A 206 1.62 21.53 -1.02
N LEU A 207 0.98 20.99 0.03
CA LEU A 207 1.00 19.55 0.34
C LEU A 207 0.49 18.69 -0.81
N LEU A 208 -0.56 19.15 -1.50
CA LEU A 208 -1.08 18.53 -2.72
C LEU A 208 -0.09 18.63 -3.88
N HIS A 209 0.49 19.81 -4.10
CA HIS A 209 1.41 20.07 -5.20
C HIS A 209 2.70 19.25 -5.10
N VAL A 210 3.25 19.09 -3.90
CA VAL A 210 4.44 18.28 -3.67
C VAL A 210 4.15 16.77 -3.65
N GLY A 211 2.88 16.38 -3.71
CA GLY A 211 2.46 14.98 -3.77
C GLY A 211 2.52 14.23 -2.43
N LEU A 212 2.48 14.95 -1.31
CA LEU A 212 2.32 14.34 0.03
C LEU A 212 0.86 14.00 0.32
N LEU A 213 -0.06 14.73 -0.31
CA LEU A 213 -1.49 14.46 -0.29
C LEU A 213 -2.03 14.34 -1.72
N THR A 214 -3.10 13.56 -1.87
CA THR A 214 -3.93 13.55 -3.08
C THR A 214 -5.40 13.62 -2.69
N ARG A 215 -6.28 14.07 -3.60
CA ARG A 215 -7.71 14.16 -3.30
C ARG A 215 -8.32 12.76 -3.19
N HIS A 216 -9.11 12.53 -2.16
CA HIS A 216 -9.91 11.31 -2.05
C HIS A 216 -11.13 11.40 -2.99
N SER A 217 -11.67 10.26 -3.43
CA SER A 217 -12.97 10.20 -4.12
C SER A 217 -14.15 10.58 -3.21
N VAL A 218 -13.91 10.62 -1.89
CA VAL A 218 -14.90 11.00 -0.87
C VAL A 218 -14.68 12.48 -0.62
N PRO A 219 -15.74 13.31 -0.63
CA PRO A 219 -15.64 14.74 -0.36
C PRO A 219 -14.92 15.02 0.97
N ASP A 220 -14.24 16.17 1.03
CA ASP A 220 -13.58 16.69 2.24
C ASP A 220 -12.56 15.76 2.90
N ARG A 221 -11.97 14.83 2.12
CA ARG A 221 -10.87 13.96 2.57
C ARG A 221 -9.70 13.96 1.59
N PHE A 222 -8.52 13.72 2.15
CA PHE A 222 -7.27 13.60 1.42
C PHE A 222 -6.63 12.25 1.71
N LEU A 223 -6.09 11.60 0.68
CA LEU A 223 -5.25 10.42 0.82
C LEU A 223 -3.81 10.85 1.06
N PHE A 224 -3.15 10.21 2.03
CA PHE A 224 -1.70 10.29 2.13
C PHE A 224 -1.08 9.69 0.88
N ALA A 225 -0.08 10.38 0.35
CA ALA A 225 0.53 10.04 -0.92
C ALA A 225 2.04 10.07 -0.82
N VAL A 226 2.62 9.32 -1.76
CA VAL A 226 4.05 9.22 -1.93
C VAL A 226 4.44 10.09 -3.11
N PRO A 227 5.27 11.13 -2.90
CA PRO A 227 5.74 12.01 -3.96
C PRO A 227 6.37 11.21 -5.10
N ASN A 228 6.09 11.59 -6.34
CA ASN A 228 6.60 10.92 -7.54
C ASN A 228 6.30 9.41 -7.62
N ALA A 229 5.23 8.90 -6.99
CA ALA A 229 4.85 7.49 -7.09
C ALA A 229 4.29 7.06 -8.47
N GLY A 230 3.93 8.00 -9.34
CA GLY A 230 3.30 7.70 -10.63
C GLY A 230 4.12 6.75 -11.52
N PRO A 231 5.42 6.99 -11.75
CA PRO A 231 6.21 6.11 -12.59
C PRO A 231 6.48 4.73 -12.01
N ILE A 232 6.66 4.61 -10.68
CA ILE A 232 6.77 3.28 -10.05
C ILE A 232 5.45 2.52 -10.22
N VAL A 233 4.30 3.14 -9.98
CA VAL A 233 2.97 2.56 -10.21
C VAL A 233 2.81 2.06 -11.64
N LYS A 234 3.23 2.86 -12.64
CA LYS A 234 3.23 2.43 -14.05
C LYS A 234 4.16 1.24 -14.29
N GLY A 235 5.35 1.25 -13.70
CA GLY A 235 6.31 0.16 -13.77
C GLY A 235 5.77 -1.13 -13.15
N ILE A 236 5.01 -1.05 -12.06
CA ILE A 236 4.35 -2.20 -11.44
C ILE A 236 3.35 -2.81 -12.43
N ILE A 237 2.41 -2.00 -12.93
CA ILE A 237 1.35 -2.45 -13.84
C ILE A 237 1.94 -3.06 -15.12
N ALA A 238 2.90 -2.38 -15.73
CA ALA A 238 3.52 -2.81 -16.97
C ALA A 238 4.29 -4.13 -16.79
N GLY A 239 5.08 -4.25 -15.72
CA GLY A 239 5.85 -5.46 -15.44
C GLY A 239 4.98 -6.67 -15.11
N ARG A 240 3.89 -6.49 -14.34
CA ARG A 240 2.88 -7.54 -14.11
C ARG A 240 2.33 -8.06 -15.43
N LYS A 241 1.92 -7.14 -16.32
CA LYS A 241 1.36 -7.49 -17.64
C LYS A 241 2.37 -8.20 -18.54
N GLU A 242 3.62 -7.74 -18.56
CA GLU A 242 4.69 -8.37 -19.33
C GLU A 242 5.02 -9.78 -18.81
N LEU A 243 5.15 -9.95 -17.49
CA LEU A 243 5.46 -11.23 -16.87
C LEU A 243 4.33 -12.26 -17.08
N LEU A 244 3.09 -11.88 -16.78
CA LEU A 244 1.93 -12.75 -17.01
C LEU A 244 1.78 -13.08 -18.50
N GLY A 245 1.92 -12.08 -19.38
CA GLY A 245 1.89 -12.29 -20.82
C GLY A 245 3.01 -13.20 -21.35
N MET A 246 4.18 -13.18 -20.72
CA MET A 246 5.30 -14.04 -21.07
C MET A 246 5.02 -15.51 -20.74
N LEU A 247 4.32 -15.78 -19.63
CA LEU A 247 3.98 -17.13 -19.19
C LEU A 247 2.78 -17.67 -19.98
N THR A 248 1.71 -16.89 -20.15
CA THR A 248 0.48 -17.34 -20.81
C THR A 248 0.62 -17.60 -22.31
N ARG A 249 1.59 -16.97 -22.99
CA ARG A 249 1.85 -17.20 -24.42
C ARG A 249 2.59 -18.50 -24.72
N ARG A 250 3.07 -19.22 -23.71
CA ARG A 250 3.80 -20.48 -23.89
C ARG A 250 2.83 -21.64 -24.06
N ARG A 251 3.28 -22.71 -24.73
CA ARG A 251 2.54 -23.97 -24.83
C ARG A 251 2.23 -24.56 -23.44
N HIS A 252 3.17 -24.42 -22.51
CA HIS A 252 3.02 -24.77 -21.11
C HIS A 252 3.24 -23.50 -20.28
N PRO A 253 2.25 -23.03 -19.50
CA PRO A 253 2.32 -21.78 -18.73
C PRO A 253 3.15 -21.92 -17.44
N GLU A 254 4.18 -22.75 -17.48
CA GLU A 254 5.08 -23.07 -16.38
C GLU A 254 6.54 -22.79 -16.78
N MET A 255 7.36 -22.44 -15.79
CA MET A 255 8.77 -22.14 -15.99
C MET A 255 9.53 -22.28 -14.67
N PHE A 256 10.76 -22.79 -14.74
CA PHE A 256 11.65 -22.76 -13.59
C PHE A 256 11.94 -21.31 -13.17
N VAL A 257 11.83 -21.04 -11.87
CA VAL A 257 12.10 -19.69 -11.31
C VAL A 257 13.50 -19.20 -11.70
N LYS A 258 14.52 -20.07 -11.65
CA LYS A 258 15.90 -19.73 -12.06
C LYS A 258 16.03 -19.35 -13.54
N GLU A 259 15.19 -19.88 -14.41
CA GLU A 259 15.15 -19.49 -15.83
C GLU A 259 14.41 -18.19 -16.01
N LEU A 260 13.29 -18.02 -15.30
CA LEU A 260 12.48 -16.82 -15.34
C LEU A 260 13.29 -15.60 -14.86
N GLU A 261 14.03 -15.74 -13.76
CA GLU A 261 14.91 -14.71 -13.20
C GLU A 261 16.01 -14.22 -14.16
N LYS A 262 16.48 -15.08 -15.07
CA LYS A 262 17.49 -14.70 -16.07
C LYS A 262 16.91 -13.82 -17.18
N LYS A 263 15.58 -13.80 -17.34
CA LYS A 263 14.93 -12.96 -18.35
C LYS A 263 14.83 -11.53 -17.85
N LYS A 264 15.00 -10.60 -18.78
CA LYS A 264 14.85 -9.17 -18.52
C LYS A 264 13.42 -8.74 -18.80
N LEU A 265 12.85 -7.94 -17.91
CA LEU A 265 11.64 -7.17 -18.17
C LEU A 265 12.02 -5.87 -18.87
N ASN A 266 11.34 -5.54 -19.97
CA ASN A 266 11.59 -4.32 -20.73
C ASN A 266 10.62 -3.19 -20.37
N SER A 267 9.47 -3.55 -19.81
CA SER A 267 8.39 -2.61 -19.49
C SER A 267 8.40 -2.13 -18.04
N SER A 268 9.27 -2.68 -17.19
CA SER A 268 9.35 -2.32 -15.78
C SER A 268 10.78 -2.16 -15.28
N PRO A 269 11.06 -1.12 -14.48
CA PRO A 269 12.36 -0.93 -13.84
C PRO A 269 12.60 -1.82 -12.62
N LEU A 270 11.55 -2.46 -12.09
CA LEU A 270 11.63 -3.16 -10.82
C LEU A 270 12.32 -4.55 -10.92
N GLY A 271 12.64 -4.99 -12.13
CA GLY A 271 13.35 -6.24 -12.37
C GLY A 271 12.50 -7.49 -12.10
N MET A 272 12.93 -8.63 -12.65
CA MET A 272 12.11 -9.85 -12.66
C MET A 272 11.77 -10.37 -11.26
N ARG A 273 12.77 -10.42 -10.36
CA ARG A 273 12.60 -10.93 -8.98
C ARG A 273 11.52 -10.19 -8.19
N TRP A 274 11.46 -8.87 -8.34
CA TRP A 274 10.48 -8.04 -7.65
C TRP A 274 9.05 -8.41 -8.07
N HIS A 275 8.82 -8.62 -9.38
CA HIS A 275 7.51 -8.98 -9.94
C HIS A 275 7.11 -10.42 -9.65
N ILE A 276 8.06 -11.37 -9.70
CA ILE A 276 7.78 -12.75 -9.30
C ILE A 276 7.27 -12.76 -7.86
N ARG A 277 7.96 -12.05 -6.96
CA ARG A 277 7.59 -11.99 -5.55
C ARG A 277 6.19 -11.41 -5.34
N ASP A 278 5.90 -10.30 -6.00
CA ASP A 278 4.59 -9.65 -5.96
C ASP A 278 3.47 -10.56 -6.46
N LEU A 279 3.65 -11.19 -7.63
CA LEU A 279 2.62 -12.05 -8.21
C LEU A 279 2.45 -13.38 -7.48
N VAL A 280 3.51 -13.95 -6.91
CA VAL A 280 3.41 -15.15 -6.07
C VAL A 280 2.64 -14.82 -4.79
N GLY A 281 2.99 -13.74 -4.11
CA GLY A 281 2.33 -13.39 -2.85
C GLY A 281 0.89 -12.87 -3.03
N SER A 282 0.55 -12.30 -4.19
CA SER A 282 -0.85 -12.00 -4.55
C SER A 282 -1.65 -13.24 -4.96
N GLY A 283 -1.00 -14.37 -5.21
CA GLY A 283 -1.63 -15.60 -5.72
C GLY A 283 -1.87 -15.62 -7.23
N ALA A 284 -1.44 -14.59 -7.97
CA ALA A 284 -1.52 -14.56 -9.42
C ALA A 284 -0.53 -15.54 -10.10
N LEU A 285 0.53 -15.92 -9.39
CA LEU A 285 1.43 -17.02 -9.76
C LEU A 285 1.49 -18.03 -8.61
N MET A 286 1.55 -19.31 -8.96
CA MET A 286 1.80 -20.38 -8.01
C MET A 286 3.22 -20.92 -8.20
N GLN A 287 3.92 -21.09 -7.09
CA GLN A 287 5.25 -21.72 -7.08
C GLN A 287 5.15 -23.10 -6.44
N THR A 288 5.49 -24.13 -7.19
CA THR A 288 5.55 -25.52 -6.70
C THR A 288 7.00 -25.97 -6.61
N GLN A 289 7.30 -26.86 -5.66
CA GLN A 289 8.58 -27.56 -5.67
C GLN A 289 8.52 -28.62 -6.77
N THR A 290 9.56 -28.69 -7.58
CA THR A 290 9.73 -29.81 -8.50
C THR A 290 9.92 -31.06 -7.64
N THR A 291 9.02 -32.03 -7.75
CA THR A 291 9.16 -33.34 -7.12
C THR A 291 10.44 -33.99 -7.65
N GLU A 292 11.45 -34.12 -6.82
CA GLU A 292 12.46 -35.16 -7.03
C GLU A 292 11.71 -36.48 -6.89
N VAL A 293 11.49 -37.16 -8.00
CA VAL A 293 10.98 -38.53 -7.97
C VAL A 293 12.08 -39.37 -7.33
N SER A 294 11.99 -39.61 -6.02
CA SER A 294 12.77 -40.63 -5.35
C SER A 294 12.40 -41.98 -5.95
N GLN A 295 13.22 -42.45 -6.89
CA GLN A 295 13.21 -43.84 -7.33
C GLN A 295 13.85 -44.67 -6.21
N HIS A 296 13.02 -45.40 -5.47
CA HIS A 296 13.42 -46.58 -4.71
C HIS A 296 12.44 -47.71 -5.00
#